data_AF-A0A7S3QF16-F1
#
_entry.id   AF-A0A7S3QF16-F1
#
_cell.length_a   1.000
_cell.length_b   1.000
_cell.length_c   1.000
_cell.angle_alpha   90.00
_cell.angle_beta   90.00
_cell.angle_gamma   90.00
#
_symmetry.space_group_name_H-M   'P 1'
#
loop_
_entity.id
_entity.type
_entity.pdbx_description
1 polymer ?
#
loop_
_entity_poly.entity_id
_entity_poly.type
_entity_poly.pdbx_seq_one_letter_code
_entity_poly.pdbx_strand_id
1 'polypeptide(L)'
;MLRRFFATSCPRGFFQHKTPQGLCMTFSVVACLSKTNPSFASRLTNVTMCDRGPPRYGKKIPLYLLPRRDFSGGSSTNKSDGDSSSVPSGGTTSETILSVPKEDRGDCPLCKKYSKGPCGELFKKWLECLDKNEGNEINCDVLMAPLDKCLKKNEAYYDKISLYDDNDDEKTIEKWKEFIEEMEGEATTIIRDFDKETEPEMQLRLERQMGAAMFRSKIGNKILLLAYVKDQDGNILGAGSSEELYSFQGQLVLKFGADESCKDVIAHGLYGNEDDDDTENDIIIFRKMERMPSSTLKSD
;
A
#
# COMPACT_ATOMS: atom_id res chain seq x y z
N MET A 1 -11.62 -0.73 -60.14
CA MET A 1 -11.79 0.72 -59.85
C MET A 1 -11.62 0.87 -58.34
N LEU A 2 -10.46 1.16 -57.73
CA LEU A 2 -9.50 2.27 -57.90
C LEU A 2 -10.11 3.65 -57.60
N ARG A 3 -9.85 4.16 -56.39
CA ARG A 3 -9.74 5.57 -55.87
C ARG A 3 -9.72 5.47 -54.33
N ARG A 4 -8.61 5.53 -53.57
CA ARG A 4 -7.59 6.57 -53.30
C ARG A 4 -8.14 7.93 -52.88
N PHE A 5 -7.82 8.32 -51.63
CA PHE A 5 -7.32 9.61 -51.08
C PHE A 5 -7.64 9.65 -49.55
N PHE A 6 -6.84 10.15 -48.60
CA PHE A 6 -5.51 10.79 -48.55
C PHE A 6 -4.85 10.44 -47.20
N ALA A 7 -3.52 10.36 -47.19
CA ALA A 7 -2.71 10.41 -45.99
C ALA A 7 -2.72 11.84 -45.42
N THR A 8 -2.81 11.98 -44.09
CA THR A 8 -2.41 13.20 -43.37
C THR A 8 -1.30 12.86 -42.38
N SER A 9 -0.14 13.44 -42.68
CA SER A 9 1.08 13.49 -41.91
C SER A 9 0.87 13.95 -40.46
N CYS A 10 1.47 13.25 -39.51
CA CYS A 10 1.61 13.71 -38.13
C CYS A 10 2.92 14.53 -38.01
N PRO A 11 2.90 15.78 -37.51
CA PRO A 11 4.11 16.57 -37.38
C PRO A 11 4.99 16.06 -36.22
N ARG A 12 6.28 15.83 -36.52
CA ARG A 12 7.34 15.69 -35.53
C ARG A 12 7.51 17.03 -34.81
N GLY A 13 6.98 17.13 -33.59
CA GLY A 13 7.29 18.19 -32.63
C GLY A 13 7.96 17.58 -31.41
N PHE A 14 9.28 17.74 -31.31
CA PHE A 14 10.02 17.51 -30.07
C PHE A 14 9.61 18.59 -29.05
N PHE A 15 9.00 18.20 -27.94
CA PHE A 15 8.99 19.00 -26.72
C PHE A 15 9.85 18.29 -25.68
N GLN A 16 11.08 18.76 -25.50
CA GLN A 16 11.86 18.47 -24.30
C GLN A 16 11.30 19.32 -23.17
N HIS A 17 10.54 18.70 -22.26
CA HIS A 17 10.40 19.23 -20.92
C HIS A 17 11.41 18.48 -20.03
N LYS A 18 12.49 19.18 -19.65
CA LYS A 18 13.31 18.78 -18.51
C LYS A 18 12.51 19.08 -17.25
N THR A 19 12.20 18.06 -16.46
CA THR A 19 11.91 18.21 -15.03
C THR A 19 12.87 17.30 -14.27
N PRO A 20 13.59 17.81 -13.26
CA PRO A 20 14.34 16.97 -12.35
C PRO A 20 13.36 16.34 -11.35
N GLN A 21 13.67 15.12 -10.90
CA GLN A 21 13.09 14.38 -9.76
C GLN A 21 12.10 13.25 -10.10
N GLY A 22 12.46 12.04 -9.65
CA GLY A 22 11.58 10.95 -9.17
C GLY A 22 10.68 10.26 -10.20
N LEU A 23 11.15 9.18 -10.81
CA LEU A 23 10.33 8.27 -11.62
C LEU A 23 9.26 7.57 -10.77
N CYS A 24 7.99 7.83 -11.07
CA CYS A 24 6.82 7.17 -10.49
C CYS A 24 6.43 5.95 -11.37
N MET A 25 6.55 4.72 -10.85
CA MET A 25 6.39 3.48 -11.64
C MET A 25 4.95 3.14 -12.08
N THR A 26 3.93 3.81 -11.55
CA THR A 26 2.55 3.70 -12.05
C THR A 26 2.40 4.23 -13.47
N PHE A 27 3.28 5.14 -13.90
CA PHE A 27 3.32 5.60 -15.28
C PHE A 27 3.81 4.50 -16.25
N SER A 28 4.61 3.53 -15.82
CA SER A 28 5.24 2.60 -16.77
C SER A 28 4.26 1.60 -17.37
N VAL A 29 3.36 1.03 -16.57
CA VAL A 29 2.36 0.06 -17.06
C VAL A 29 1.29 0.75 -17.92
N VAL A 30 0.79 1.92 -17.51
CA VAL A 30 -0.20 2.70 -18.28
C VAL A 30 0.43 3.32 -19.54
N ALA A 31 1.70 3.76 -19.49
CA ALA A 31 2.42 4.26 -20.66
C ALA A 31 2.76 3.15 -21.66
N CYS A 32 3.09 1.93 -21.19
CA CYS A 32 3.31 0.78 -22.07
C CYS A 32 2.01 0.35 -22.75
N LEU A 33 0.91 0.27 -22.00
CA LEU A 33 -0.39 -0.14 -22.53
C LEU A 33 -1.01 0.92 -23.47
N SER A 34 -0.71 2.21 -23.27
CA SER A 34 -1.19 3.30 -24.13
C SER A 34 -0.44 3.42 -25.45
N LYS A 35 0.84 3.01 -25.51
CA LYS A 35 1.63 3.01 -26.74
C LYS A 35 1.27 1.87 -27.68
N THR A 36 0.92 0.69 -27.17
CA THR A 36 0.64 -0.50 -28.00
C THR A 36 -0.84 -0.68 -28.31
N ASN A 37 -1.76 -0.21 -27.43
CA ASN A 37 -3.20 -0.28 -27.70
C ASN A 37 -3.98 0.86 -27.00
N PRO A 38 -4.20 2.01 -27.68
CA PRO A 38 -4.87 3.17 -27.10
C PRO A 38 -6.28 2.90 -26.55
N SER A 39 -6.98 1.90 -27.11
CA SER A 39 -8.33 1.51 -26.68
C SER A 39 -8.35 0.71 -25.37
N PHE A 40 -7.24 0.06 -25.02
CA PHE A 40 -7.06 -0.66 -23.76
C PHE A 40 -6.60 0.30 -22.66
N ALA A 41 -5.67 1.20 -22.98
CA ALA A 41 -5.25 2.25 -22.05
C ALA A 41 -6.38 3.20 -21.68
N SER A 42 -7.29 3.55 -22.61
CA SER A 42 -8.44 4.41 -22.26
C SER A 42 -9.35 3.80 -21.19
N ARG A 43 -9.43 2.46 -21.13
CA ARG A 43 -10.19 1.72 -20.11
C ARG A 43 -9.45 1.64 -18.78
N LEU A 44 -8.12 1.65 -18.79
CA LEU A 44 -7.29 1.73 -17.58
C LEU A 44 -7.17 3.17 -17.05
N THR A 45 -7.22 4.18 -17.91
CA THR A 45 -7.14 5.60 -17.51
C THR A 45 -8.41 6.13 -16.86
N ASN A 46 -9.55 5.43 -16.99
CA ASN A 46 -10.74 5.75 -16.19
C ASN A 46 -10.58 5.36 -14.70
N VAL A 47 -9.45 4.76 -14.32
CA VAL A 47 -9.07 4.42 -12.93
C VAL A 47 -7.92 5.30 -12.40
N THR A 48 -7.26 6.09 -13.25
CA THR A 48 -6.30 7.10 -12.79
C THR A 48 -7.01 8.34 -12.27
N MET A 49 -7.45 8.30 -11.00
CA MET A 49 -7.55 9.54 -10.24
C MET A 49 -6.13 10.07 -10.04
N CYS A 50 -5.84 11.20 -10.68
CA CYS A 50 -4.62 11.94 -10.46
C CYS A 50 -4.60 12.46 -9.01
N ASP A 51 -3.90 11.76 -8.12
CA ASP A 51 -3.56 12.35 -6.82
C ASP A 51 -2.30 13.22 -7.01
N ARG A 52 -2.49 14.53 -6.95
CA ARG A 52 -1.42 15.54 -6.89
C ARG A 52 -1.17 15.87 -5.41
N GLY A 53 -0.58 14.93 -4.68
CA GLY A 53 0.01 15.19 -3.36
C GLY A 53 1.48 15.64 -3.48
N PRO A 54 1.97 16.59 -2.66
CA PRO A 54 3.37 16.99 -2.68
C PRO A 54 4.26 15.89 -2.10
N PRO A 55 5.53 15.77 -2.54
CA PRO A 55 6.45 14.77 -2.00
C PRO A 55 6.97 15.24 -0.64
N ARG A 56 7.22 14.31 0.31
CA ARG A 56 8.38 14.36 1.24
C ARG A 56 8.51 13.11 2.14
N TYR A 57 9.73 12.57 2.09
CA TYR A 57 10.59 11.86 3.06
C TYR A 57 10.03 11.06 4.24
N GLY A 58 10.66 9.88 4.43
CA GLY A 58 10.84 9.19 5.71
C GLY A 58 11.64 7.91 5.48
N LYS A 59 12.73 7.69 6.22
CA LYS A 59 13.62 6.52 6.08
C LYS A 59 12.87 5.25 6.51
N LYS A 60 13.20 4.13 5.88
CA LYS A 60 12.78 2.78 6.33
C LYS A 60 13.15 2.62 7.81
N ILE A 61 12.16 2.50 8.68
CA ILE A 61 12.35 1.98 10.04
C ILE A 61 12.30 0.45 9.90
N PRO A 62 13.37 -0.28 10.25
CA PRO A 62 13.31 -1.73 10.22
C PRO A 62 12.45 -2.25 11.39
N LEU A 63 11.45 -3.09 11.08
CA LEU A 63 10.56 -3.80 12.01
C LEU A 63 11.28 -4.88 12.86
N TYR A 64 12.42 -4.55 13.50
CA TYR A 64 13.11 -5.46 14.43
C TYR A 64 13.35 -4.85 15.81
N LEU A 65 12.37 -4.15 16.39
CA LEU A 65 12.50 -3.64 17.76
C LEU A 65 11.24 -3.94 18.59
N LEU A 66 11.06 -5.22 18.88
CA LEU A 66 10.43 -5.66 20.13
C LEU A 66 11.54 -6.17 21.07
N PRO A 67 11.48 -5.92 22.38
CA PRO A 67 12.59 -6.18 23.30
C PRO A 67 12.97 -7.67 23.33
N ARG A 68 14.17 -8.00 22.86
CA ARG A 68 14.78 -9.31 23.14
C ARG A 68 15.27 -9.33 24.59
N ARG A 69 14.78 -10.32 25.35
CA ARG A 69 15.28 -10.70 26.67
C ARG A 69 16.82 -10.79 26.69
N ASP A 70 17.39 -10.18 27.71
CA ASP A 70 18.81 -10.27 28.06
C ASP A 70 19.24 -11.73 28.24
N PHE A 71 20.20 -12.16 27.42
CA PHE A 71 21.11 -13.24 27.79
C PHE A 71 22.49 -12.63 28.02
N SER A 72 22.91 -12.72 29.27
CA SER A 72 24.24 -12.39 29.77
C SER A 72 25.33 -13.23 29.11
N GLY A 73 26.46 -12.60 28.80
CA GLY A 73 27.75 -13.29 28.71
C GLY A 73 28.69 -12.79 27.62
N GLY A 74 29.88 -12.35 28.04
CA GLY A 74 31.09 -12.62 27.26
C GLY A 74 31.87 -11.42 26.74
N SER A 75 32.75 -10.92 27.60
CA SER A 75 33.99 -10.22 27.26
C SER A 75 34.76 -10.86 26.09
N SER A 76 35.24 -10.04 25.14
CA SER A 76 36.62 -10.12 24.65
C SER A 76 37.00 -8.97 23.72
N THR A 77 38.10 -8.32 24.10
CA THR A 77 38.95 -7.43 23.32
C THR A 77 39.48 -8.10 22.06
N ASN A 78 39.68 -7.34 20.97
CA ASN A 78 40.95 -7.35 20.23
C ASN A 78 41.13 -6.15 19.28
N LYS A 79 42.40 -5.71 19.25
CA LYS A 79 43.07 -4.71 18.41
C LYS A 79 43.24 -5.18 16.95
N SER A 80 43.60 -4.20 16.12
CA SER A 80 44.43 -4.23 14.89
C SER A 80 43.71 -3.52 13.73
N ASP A 81 44.32 -2.83 12.77
CA ASP A 81 45.63 -2.24 12.48
C ASP A 81 45.47 -1.57 11.09
N GLY A 82 46.34 -0.62 10.73
CA GLY A 82 46.75 -0.33 9.34
C GLY A 82 45.75 0.42 8.44
N ASP A 83 45.97 1.67 8.06
CA ASP A 83 47.01 2.26 7.20
C ASP A 83 46.86 2.00 5.68
N SER A 84 47.12 3.09 4.95
CA SER A 84 47.53 3.21 3.55
C SER A 84 46.50 3.29 2.41
N SER A 85 46.62 4.44 1.73
CA SER A 85 46.83 4.62 0.29
C SER A 85 45.69 5.10 -0.61
N SER A 86 45.92 6.34 -1.03
CA SER A 86 45.42 7.09 -2.18
C SER A 86 45.76 6.48 -3.54
N VAL A 87 44.79 6.49 -4.47
CA VAL A 87 45.01 6.51 -5.94
C VAL A 87 43.86 7.30 -6.60
N PRO A 88 44.13 8.27 -7.51
CA PRO A 88 43.11 8.85 -8.37
C PRO A 88 43.23 8.42 -9.85
N SER A 89 42.10 8.53 -10.53
CA SER A 89 41.92 8.75 -11.98
C SER A 89 42.15 7.59 -12.95
N GLY A 90 41.05 7.16 -13.56
CA GLY A 90 41.01 6.35 -14.78
C GLY A 90 39.57 6.21 -15.27
N GLY A 91 39.06 7.26 -15.94
CA GLY A 91 37.70 7.28 -16.49
C GLY A 91 37.56 6.38 -17.72
N THR A 92 36.65 5.43 -17.63
CA THR A 92 36.05 4.76 -18.78
C THR A 92 34.54 4.78 -18.57
N THR A 93 33.85 5.68 -19.28
CA THR A 93 32.39 5.72 -19.35
C THR A 93 31.90 4.52 -20.17
N SER A 94 31.80 3.37 -19.52
CA SER A 94 30.83 2.34 -19.92
C SER A 94 29.48 2.80 -19.39
N GLU A 95 28.53 3.04 -20.30
CA GLU A 95 27.12 3.13 -19.96
C GLU A 95 26.69 1.78 -19.38
N THR A 96 26.85 1.64 -18.06
CA THR A 96 26.18 0.62 -17.28
C THR A 96 24.69 0.94 -17.36
N ILE A 97 23.99 0.29 -18.29
CA ILE A 97 22.54 0.18 -18.23
C ILE A 97 22.25 -0.49 -16.89
N LEU A 98 21.82 0.33 -15.93
CA LEU A 98 21.35 -0.11 -14.62
C LEU A 98 20.21 -1.10 -14.87
N SER A 99 20.50 -2.39 -14.73
CA SER A 99 19.47 -3.42 -14.62
C SER A 99 18.60 -3.03 -13.44
N VAL A 100 17.39 -2.57 -13.75
CA VAL A 100 16.37 -2.22 -12.75
C VAL A 100 16.17 -3.47 -11.89
N PRO A 101 16.31 -3.39 -10.56
CA PRO A 101 16.10 -4.54 -9.70
C PRO A 101 14.75 -5.17 -10.01
N LYS A 102 14.72 -6.51 -10.08
CA LYS A 102 13.49 -7.30 -10.11
C LYS A 102 12.75 -7.10 -8.79
N GLU A 103 12.13 -5.94 -8.61
CA GLU A 103 11.22 -5.72 -7.50
C GLU A 103 10.08 -6.73 -7.64
N ASP A 104 9.77 -7.37 -6.52
CA ASP A 104 8.78 -8.42 -6.39
C ASP A 104 7.43 -7.89 -6.89
N ARG A 105 7.09 -8.20 -8.15
CA ARG A 105 5.80 -7.80 -8.76
C ARG A 105 4.59 -8.42 -8.05
N GLY A 106 4.83 -9.27 -7.05
CA GLY A 106 3.83 -9.79 -6.12
C GLY A 106 3.07 -8.69 -5.38
N ASP A 107 3.70 -7.54 -5.13
CA ASP A 107 3.07 -6.45 -4.36
C ASP A 107 2.22 -5.49 -5.21
N CYS A 108 2.16 -5.66 -6.53
CA CYS A 108 1.33 -4.80 -7.38
C CYS A 108 -0.15 -5.26 -7.32
N PRO A 109 -1.10 -4.43 -6.80
CA PRO A 109 -2.50 -4.83 -6.65
C PRO A 109 -3.18 -5.17 -7.97
N LEU A 110 -2.81 -4.48 -9.05
CA LEU A 110 -3.28 -4.79 -10.41
C LEU A 110 -2.76 -6.15 -10.88
N CYS A 111 -1.47 -6.44 -10.68
CA CYS A 111 -0.91 -7.74 -11.03
C CYS A 111 -1.57 -8.86 -10.23
N LYS A 112 -1.85 -8.64 -8.94
CA LYS A 112 -2.54 -9.60 -8.06
C LYS A 112 -3.97 -9.87 -8.54
N LYS A 113 -4.73 -8.84 -8.91
CA LYS A 113 -6.09 -8.99 -9.46
C LYS A 113 -6.12 -9.81 -10.75
N TYR A 114 -5.28 -9.47 -11.73
CA TYR A 114 -5.34 -10.08 -13.05
C TYR A 114 -4.57 -11.41 -13.15
N SER A 115 -3.66 -11.70 -12.22
CA SER A 115 -2.99 -13.01 -12.13
C SER A 115 -3.88 -14.12 -11.57
N LYS A 116 -5.06 -13.79 -11.03
CA LYS A 116 -6.09 -14.73 -10.58
C LYS A 116 -7.18 -14.96 -11.65
N GLY A 117 -7.94 -16.03 -11.49
CA GLY A 117 -9.16 -16.30 -12.26
C GLY A 117 -8.94 -16.86 -13.67
N PRO A 118 -9.95 -16.78 -14.55
CA PRO A 118 -9.98 -17.50 -15.83
C PRO A 118 -8.93 -17.04 -16.84
N CYS A 119 -8.41 -15.81 -16.71
CA CYS A 119 -7.33 -15.28 -17.55
C CYS A 119 -5.98 -15.20 -16.83
N GLY A 120 -5.89 -15.66 -15.58
CA GLY A 120 -4.71 -15.52 -14.73
C GLY A 120 -3.45 -16.13 -15.32
N GLU A 121 -3.56 -17.33 -15.90
CA GLU A 121 -2.41 -18.01 -16.53
C GLU A 121 -1.92 -17.31 -17.81
N LEU A 122 -2.82 -16.70 -18.59
CA LEU A 122 -2.42 -15.89 -19.74
C LEU A 122 -1.71 -14.61 -19.29
N PHE A 123 -2.21 -13.99 -18.23
CA PHE A 123 -1.61 -12.79 -17.65
C PHE A 123 -0.21 -13.07 -17.08
N LYS A 124 -0.03 -14.16 -16.32
CA LYS A 124 1.29 -14.58 -15.81
C LYS A 124 2.28 -14.86 -16.93
N LYS A 125 1.87 -15.59 -17.98
CA LYS A 125 2.72 -15.85 -19.15
C LYS A 125 3.14 -14.56 -19.85
N TRP A 126 2.23 -13.59 -19.95
CA TRP A 126 2.56 -12.29 -20.50
C TRP A 126 3.56 -11.53 -19.61
N LEU A 127 3.36 -11.49 -18.29
CA LEU A 127 4.32 -10.89 -17.35
C LEU A 127 5.70 -11.57 -17.40
N GLU A 128 5.75 -12.90 -17.40
CA GLU A 128 6.99 -13.66 -17.54
C GLU A 128 7.70 -13.37 -18.86
N CYS A 129 6.96 -13.15 -19.95
CA CYS A 129 7.53 -12.76 -21.22
C CYS A 129 8.22 -11.40 -21.11
N LEU A 130 7.58 -10.42 -20.46
CA LEU A 130 8.17 -9.10 -20.21
C LEU A 130 9.44 -9.21 -19.37
N ASP A 131 9.42 -10.05 -18.33
CA ASP A 131 10.58 -10.26 -17.44
C ASP A 131 11.76 -10.93 -18.14
N LYS A 132 11.47 -11.81 -19.10
CA LYS A 132 12.51 -12.49 -19.90
C LYS A 132 13.08 -11.62 -21.02
N ASN A 133 12.37 -10.56 -21.43
CA ASN A 133 12.76 -9.71 -22.55
C ASN A 133 12.95 -8.24 -22.11
N GLU A 134 13.64 -8.00 -21.00
CA GLU A 134 14.01 -6.65 -20.54
C GLU A 134 14.67 -5.87 -21.70
N GLY A 135 13.93 -4.89 -22.26
CA GLY A 135 14.38 -4.04 -23.38
C GLY A 135 13.98 -4.50 -24.80
N ASN A 136 13.26 -5.62 -24.97
CA ASN A 136 12.76 -6.07 -26.27
C ASN A 136 11.28 -6.51 -26.22
N GLU A 137 10.40 -5.52 -26.06
CA GLU A 137 8.96 -5.69 -25.85
C GLU A 137 8.21 -6.30 -27.06
N ILE A 138 8.81 -6.25 -28.25
CA ILE A 138 8.17 -6.64 -29.52
C ILE A 138 7.72 -8.10 -29.53
N ASN A 139 8.37 -8.97 -28.75
CA ASN A 139 8.09 -10.40 -28.76
C ASN A 139 6.92 -10.82 -27.85
N CYS A 140 6.44 -9.94 -26.97
CA CYS A 140 5.36 -10.28 -26.02
C CYS A 140 3.97 -9.87 -26.52
N ASP A 141 3.88 -9.12 -27.63
CA ASP A 141 2.62 -8.69 -28.24
C ASP A 141 1.73 -9.86 -28.69
N VAL A 142 2.34 -11.00 -29.03
CA VAL A 142 1.60 -12.21 -29.42
C VAL A 142 0.72 -12.72 -28.27
N LEU A 143 1.09 -12.44 -27.01
CA LEU A 143 0.32 -12.83 -25.83
C LEU A 143 -0.78 -11.81 -25.47
N MET A 144 -0.68 -10.56 -25.98
CA MET A 144 -1.65 -9.51 -25.68
C MET A 144 -3.02 -9.76 -26.31
N ALA A 145 -3.09 -10.19 -27.57
CA ALA A 145 -4.37 -10.40 -28.23
C ALA A 145 -5.22 -11.53 -27.58
N PRO A 146 -4.65 -12.70 -27.23
CA PRO A 146 -5.36 -13.72 -26.44
C PRO A 146 -5.76 -13.22 -25.05
N LEU A 147 -4.90 -12.46 -24.38
CA LEU A 147 -5.16 -11.92 -23.05
C LEU A 147 -6.32 -10.91 -23.08
N ASP A 148 -6.30 -9.92 -23.98
CA ASP A 148 -7.37 -8.93 -24.17
C ASP A 148 -8.71 -9.62 -24.49
N LYS A 149 -8.70 -10.61 -25.39
CA LYS A 149 -9.90 -11.41 -25.69
C LYS A 149 -10.43 -12.15 -24.47
N CYS A 150 -9.55 -12.72 -23.65
CA CYS A 150 -9.93 -13.41 -22.43
C CYS A 150 -10.53 -12.43 -21.41
N LEU A 151 -9.88 -11.28 -21.17
CA LEU A 151 -10.34 -10.27 -20.21
C LEU A 151 -11.71 -9.72 -20.60
N LYS A 152 -11.92 -9.37 -21.89
CA LYS A 152 -13.23 -8.94 -22.40
C LYS A 152 -14.32 -9.99 -22.22
N LYS A 153 -13.99 -11.27 -22.45
CA LYS A 153 -14.96 -12.36 -22.28
C LYS A 153 -15.35 -12.55 -20.80
N ASN A 154 -14.46 -12.21 -19.87
CA ASN A 154 -14.64 -12.43 -18.43
C ASN A 154 -14.71 -11.10 -17.65
N GLU A 155 -15.14 -10.00 -18.28
CA GLU A 155 -15.19 -8.66 -17.67
C GLU A 155 -15.99 -8.67 -16.36
N ALA A 156 -17.17 -9.29 -16.37
CA ALA A 156 -18.03 -9.43 -15.18
C ALA A 156 -17.40 -10.20 -14.01
N TYR A 157 -16.40 -11.06 -14.25
CA TYR A 157 -15.66 -11.72 -13.17
C TYR A 157 -14.68 -10.74 -12.53
N TYR A 158 -13.91 -10.02 -13.34
CA TYR A 158 -12.91 -9.07 -12.86
C TYR A 158 -13.53 -7.79 -12.27
N ASP A 159 -14.72 -7.37 -12.68
CA ASP A 159 -15.44 -6.24 -12.07
C ASP A 159 -15.89 -6.52 -10.63
N LYS A 160 -16.15 -7.80 -10.32
CA LYS A 160 -16.54 -8.22 -8.96
C LYS A 160 -15.35 -8.38 -8.01
N ILE A 161 -14.14 -8.53 -8.56
CA ILE A 161 -12.93 -8.64 -7.75
C ILE A 161 -12.49 -7.24 -7.34
N SER A 162 -12.54 -6.98 -6.04
CA SER A 162 -11.88 -5.83 -5.44
C SER A 162 -10.38 -5.89 -5.77
N LEU A 163 -9.78 -4.76 -6.17
CA LEU A 163 -8.31 -4.67 -6.30
C LEU A 163 -7.61 -4.95 -4.96
N TYR A 164 -8.35 -4.79 -3.87
CA TYR A 164 -8.03 -5.14 -2.51
C TYR A 164 -8.86 -6.37 -2.17
N ASP A 165 -8.52 -7.51 -2.77
CA ASP A 165 -9.24 -8.77 -2.54
C ASP A 165 -8.95 -9.23 -1.10
N ASP A 166 -9.94 -9.06 -0.22
CA ASP A 166 -9.90 -9.18 1.25
C ASP A 166 -9.49 -10.58 1.79
N ASN A 167 -9.14 -11.54 0.93
CA ASN A 167 -8.75 -12.90 1.36
C ASN A 167 -7.34 -12.98 1.96
N ASP A 168 -6.48 -11.98 1.78
CA ASP A 168 -5.26 -11.87 2.60
C ASP A 168 -5.52 -11.16 3.93
N ASP A 169 -6.71 -10.58 4.11
CA ASP A 169 -7.04 -9.85 5.34
C ASP A 169 -7.32 -10.82 6.49
N GLU A 170 -7.89 -12.00 6.23
CA GLU A 170 -8.16 -12.98 7.31
C GLU A 170 -6.85 -13.43 8.00
N LYS A 171 -5.80 -13.74 7.22
CA LYS A 171 -4.46 -14.03 7.77
C LYS A 171 -3.79 -12.81 8.39
N THR A 172 -4.18 -11.61 7.99
CA THR A 172 -3.61 -10.36 8.51
C THR A 172 -4.27 -9.99 9.83
N ILE A 173 -5.59 -10.18 9.96
CA ILE A 173 -6.37 -9.95 11.18
C ILE A 173 -5.93 -10.91 12.28
N GLU A 174 -5.69 -12.19 11.99
CA GLU A 174 -5.18 -13.15 12.99
C GLU A 174 -3.83 -12.71 13.57
N LYS A 175 -2.89 -12.26 12.72
CA LYS A 175 -1.60 -11.73 13.17
C LYS A 175 -1.75 -10.46 14.01
N TRP A 176 -2.63 -9.56 13.59
CA TRP A 176 -2.94 -8.36 14.36
C TRP A 176 -3.58 -8.70 15.71
N LYS A 177 -4.40 -9.75 15.76
CA LYS A 177 -5.03 -10.20 16.99
C LYS A 177 -4.02 -10.67 18.02
N GLU A 178 -3.11 -11.56 17.64
CA GLU A 178 -2.03 -12.00 18.53
C GLU A 178 -1.18 -10.82 19.00
N PHE A 179 -0.82 -9.91 18.10
CA PHE A 179 -0.02 -8.73 18.43
C PHE A 179 -0.75 -7.75 19.38
N ILE A 180 -2.03 -7.46 19.12
CA ILE A 180 -2.83 -6.54 19.96
C ILE A 180 -3.08 -7.15 21.33
N GLU A 181 -3.37 -8.45 21.41
CA GLU A 181 -3.53 -9.16 22.69
C GLU A 181 -2.24 -9.17 23.51
N GLU A 182 -1.08 -9.37 22.87
CA GLU A 182 0.23 -9.26 23.53
C GLU A 182 0.44 -7.84 24.07
N MET A 183 0.26 -6.81 23.23
CA MET A 183 0.47 -5.40 23.58
C MET A 183 -0.47 -4.89 24.68
N GLU A 184 -1.76 -5.23 24.63
CA GLU A 184 -2.72 -4.86 25.68
C GLU A 184 -2.50 -5.65 26.97
N GLY A 185 -1.91 -6.85 26.88
CA GLY A 185 -1.55 -7.68 28.04
C GLY A 185 -0.33 -7.20 28.80
N GLU A 186 0.50 -6.34 28.21
CA GLU A 186 1.67 -5.78 28.90
C GLU A 186 1.26 -4.81 30.02
N ALA A 187 1.78 -5.04 31.23
CA ALA A 187 1.40 -4.30 32.44
C ALA A 187 1.73 -2.78 32.38
N THR A 188 2.54 -2.35 31.41
CA THR A 188 2.95 -0.96 31.21
C THR A 188 2.03 -0.19 30.28
N THR A 189 1.10 -0.85 29.60
CA THR A 189 0.24 -0.21 28.59
C THR A 189 -0.84 0.65 29.26
N ILE A 190 -0.80 1.95 29.02
CA ILE A 190 -1.78 2.89 29.54
C ILE A 190 -2.89 3.08 28.51
N ILE A 191 -4.11 2.62 28.84
CA ILE A 191 -5.31 2.83 28.02
C ILE A 191 -6.07 4.05 28.54
N ARG A 192 -6.37 5.01 27.67
CA ARG A 192 -7.11 6.25 27.97
C ARG A 192 -8.19 6.51 26.93
N ASP A 193 -9.19 7.31 27.28
CA ASP A 193 -10.16 7.80 26.29
C ASP A 193 -9.57 8.98 25.51
N PHE A 194 -9.97 9.16 24.25
CA PHE A 194 -9.57 10.34 23.48
C PHE A 194 -10.16 11.63 24.06
N ASP A 195 -9.40 12.72 23.95
CA ASP A 195 -9.94 14.06 24.17
C ASP A 195 -10.83 14.47 22.99
N LYS A 196 -11.82 15.33 23.23
CA LYS A 196 -12.77 15.79 22.19
C LYS A 196 -12.12 16.42 20.95
N GLU A 197 -10.91 16.95 21.09
CA GLU A 197 -10.19 17.59 19.98
C GLU A 197 -9.39 16.59 19.12
N THR A 198 -9.05 15.45 19.71
CA THR A 198 -8.16 14.43 19.14
C THR A 198 -8.87 13.12 18.82
N GLU A 199 -10.15 12.99 19.21
CA GLU A 199 -10.96 11.83 18.94
C GLU A 199 -11.05 11.53 17.43
N PRO A 200 -10.96 10.25 17.04
CA PRO A 200 -11.08 9.88 15.63
C PRO A 200 -12.51 10.12 15.14
N GLU A 201 -12.64 10.57 13.90
CA GLU A 201 -13.93 10.60 13.23
C GLU A 201 -14.28 9.19 12.74
N MET A 202 -15.48 8.72 13.07
CA MET A 202 -15.94 7.40 12.65
C MET A 202 -17.13 7.56 11.70
N GLN A 203 -17.02 6.95 10.52
CA GLN A 203 -18.07 6.89 9.52
C GLN A 203 -18.46 5.45 9.27
N LEU A 204 -19.74 5.14 9.48
CA LEU A 204 -20.28 3.79 9.39
C LEU A 204 -21.31 3.72 8.27
N ARG A 205 -21.21 2.69 7.41
CA ARG A 205 -22.17 2.41 6.34
C ARG A 205 -22.66 0.97 6.44
N LEU A 206 -23.74 0.79 7.20
CA LEU A 206 -24.35 -0.53 7.45
C LEU A 206 -24.76 -1.26 6.16
N GLU A 207 -25.28 -0.54 5.16
CA GLU A 207 -25.67 -1.11 3.86
C GLU A 207 -24.55 -1.88 3.15
N ARG A 208 -23.28 -1.57 3.48
CA ARG A 208 -22.09 -2.18 2.88
C ARG A 208 -21.24 -2.92 3.88
N GLN A 209 -21.71 -3.07 5.13
CA GLN A 209 -20.98 -3.70 6.23
C GLN A 209 -19.54 -3.15 6.37
N MET A 210 -19.38 -1.85 6.12
CA MET A 210 -18.08 -1.20 6.11
C MET A 210 -18.10 0.08 6.95
N GLY A 211 -17.02 0.28 7.69
CA GLY A 211 -16.72 1.49 8.43
C GLY A 211 -15.35 2.06 8.05
N ALA A 212 -15.16 3.32 8.39
CA ALA A 212 -13.88 4.00 8.35
C ALA A 212 -13.68 4.80 9.64
N ALA A 213 -12.49 4.68 10.22
CA ALA A 213 -12.04 5.49 11.36
C ALA A 213 -10.87 6.35 10.90
N MET A 214 -10.95 7.65 11.15
CA MET A 214 -9.97 8.64 10.71
C MET A 214 -9.19 9.17 11.91
N PHE A 215 -7.91 8.79 12.00
CA PHE A 215 -7.02 9.14 13.09
C PHE A 215 -6.13 10.31 12.71
N ARG A 216 -5.76 11.14 13.69
CA ARG A 216 -4.66 12.09 13.50
C ARG A 216 -3.34 11.34 13.49
N SER A 217 -2.43 11.70 12.58
CA SER A 217 -1.08 11.12 12.57
C SER A 217 -0.25 11.50 13.81
N LYS A 218 -0.60 12.59 14.49
CA LYS A 218 0.10 13.10 15.68
C LYS A 218 -0.86 13.68 16.71
N ILE A 219 -0.59 13.42 17.99
CA ILE A 219 -1.26 14.03 19.16
C ILE A 219 -0.17 14.54 20.11
N GLY A 220 -0.08 15.87 20.29
CA GLY A 220 1.02 16.48 21.04
C GLY A 220 2.38 16.17 20.39
N ASN A 221 3.28 15.54 21.15
CA ASN A 221 4.58 15.06 20.68
C ASN A 221 4.57 13.56 20.26
N LYS A 222 3.41 12.90 20.29
CA LYS A 222 3.29 11.47 20.00
C LYS A 222 2.76 11.21 18.60
N ILE A 223 3.39 10.27 17.89
CA ILE A 223 3.00 9.81 16.55
C ILE A 223 2.14 8.55 16.64
N LEU A 224 1.17 8.42 15.73
CA LEU A 224 0.40 7.19 15.60
C LEU A 224 1.32 6.09 15.07
N LEU A 225 1.36 4.96 15.77
CA LEU A 225 2.12 3.77 15.35
C LEU A 225 1.18 2.69 14.80
N LEU A 226 0.03 2.51 15.44
CA LEU A 226 -0.97 1.49 15.10
C LEU A 226 -2.37 2.05 15.33
N ALA A 227 -3.30 1.69 14.45
CA ALA A 227 -4.73 1.84 14.69
C ALA A 227 -5.44 0.50 14.55
N TYR A 228 -6.47 0.28 15.37
CA TYR A 228 -7.36 -0.88 15.23
C TYR A 228 -8.77 -0.56 15.72
N VAL A 229 -9.76 -1.32 15.25
CA VAL A 229 -11.16 -1.22 15.68
C VAL A 229 -11.61 -2.57 16.20
N LYS A 230 -12.29 -2.57 17.35
CA LYS A 230 -12.92 -3.74 17.95
C LYS A 230 -14.44 -3.59 17.95
N ASP A 231 -15.17 -4.70 17.95
CA ASP A 231 -16.59 -4.72 18.28
C ASP A 231 -16.83 -4.72 19.80
N GLN A 232 -18.11 -4.79 20.20
CA GLN A 232 -18.50 -4.88 21.61
C GLN A 232 -18.03 -6.17 22.33
N ASP A 233 -17.70 -7.22 21.57
CA ASP A 233 -17.28 -8.53 22.08
C ASP A 233 -15.74 -8.64 22.12
N GLY A 234 -15.02 -7.61 21.67
CA GLY A 234 -13.57 -7.53 21.64
C GLY A 234 -12.92 -8.10 20.37
N ASN A 235 -13.71 -8.52 19.37
CA ASN A 235 -13.16 -9.01 18.10
C ASN A 235 -12.63 -7.85 17.27
N ILE A 236 -11.48 -8.06 16.62
CA ILE A 236 -10.87 -7.05 15.76
C ILE A 236 -11.59 -7.02 14.41
N LEU A 237 -12.11 -5.85 14.08
CA LEU A 237 -12.83 -5.54 12.85
C LEU A 237 -11.92 -4.99 11.74
N GLY A 238 -10.76 -4.45 12.14
CA GLY A 238 -9.74 -3.93 11.25
C GLY A 238 -8.55 -3.41 12.05
N ALA A 239 -7.35 -3.55 11.52
CA ALA A 239 -6.11 -3.09 12.14
C ALA A 239 -5.09 -2.74 11.06
N GLY A 240 -4.19 -1.81 11.37
CA GLY A 240 -3.09 -1.45 10.47
C GLY A 240 -2.10 -0.50 11.13
N SER A 241 -0.82 -0.69 10.80
CA SER A 241 0.25 0.23 11.19
C SER A 241 0.07 1.58 10.48
N SER A 242 0.64 2.64 11.03
CA SER A 242 0.57 3.99 10.44
C SER A 242 1.04 4.06 8.98
N GLU A 243 1.94 3.16 8.57
CA GLU A 243 2.46 3.07 7.20
C GLU A 243 1.46 2.41 6.22
N GLU A 244 0.57 1.57 6.73
CA GLU A 244 -0.46 0.87 5.95
C GLU A 244 -1.77 1.66 5.84
N LEU A 245 -1.98 2.64 6.73
CA LEU A 245 -3.18 3.47 6.73
C LEU A 245 -3.22 4.43 5.53
N TYR A 246 -4.40 4.61 4.96
CA TYR A 246 -4.59 5.53 3.85
C TYR A 246 -4.58 6.98 4.34
N SER A 247 -3.71 7.83 3.79
CA SER A 247 -3.69 9.25 4.14
C SER A 247 -4.76 10.04 3.39
N PHE A 248 -5.62 10.75 4.11
CA PHE A 248 -6.65 11.63 3.55
C PHE A 248 -6.74 12.92 4.36
N GLN A 249 -6.52 14.07 3.70
CA GLN A 249 -6.62 15.40 4.33
C GLN A 249 -5.78 15.55 5.63
N GLY A 250 -4.62 14.90 5.70
CA GLY A 250 -3.74 14.94 6.88
C GLY A 250 -4.16 13.99 8.02
N GLN A 251 -5.19 13.18 7.81
CA GLN A 251 -5.60 12.08 8.69
C GLN A 251 -5.19 10.74 8.08
N LEU A 252 -5.13 9.71 8.93
CA LEU A 252 -4.86 8.32 8.57
C LEU A 252 -6.16 7.52 8.72
N VAL A 253 -6.58 6.90 7.63
CA VAL A 253 -7.88 6.22 7.53
C VAL A 253 -7.68 4.72 7.64
N LEU A 254 -8.28 4.14 8.67
CA LEU A 254 -8.44 2.71 8.84
C LEU A 254 -9.83 2.30 8.37
N LYS A 255 -9.91 1.40 7.40
CA LYS A 255 -11.17 0.75 7.01
C LYS A 255 -11.36 -0.51 7.84
N PHE A 256 -12.61 -0.83 8.16
CA PHE A 256 -12.96 -2.02 8.92
C PHE A 256 -14.30 -2.59 8.47
N GLY A 257 -14.45 -3.90 8.60
CA GLY A 257 -15.73 -4.59 8.35
C GLY A 257 -16.58 -4.55 9.61
N ALA A 258 -17.87 -4.24 9.49
CA ALA A 258 -18.78 -4.29 10.63
C ALA A 258 -20.11 -4.91 10.20
N ASP A 259 -20.48 -5.99 10.87
CA ASP A 259 -21.72 -6.70 10.57
C ASP A 259 -22.96 -5.97 11.13
N GLU A 260 -24.15 -6.44 10.73
CA GLU A 260 -25.42 -5.87 11.19
C GLU A 260 -25.71 -6.18 12.66
N SER A 261 -25.04 -7.16 13.25
CA SER A 261 -25.18 -7.49 14.68
C SER A 261 -24.34 -6.57 15.59
N CYS A 262 -23.36 -5.87 15.04
CA CYS A 262 -22.48 -4.98 15.76
C CYS A 262 -23.28 -3.79 16.32
N LYS A 263 -23.25 -3.63 17.64
CA LYS A 263 -23.98 -2.58 18.36
C LYS A 263 -23.09 -1.39 18.67
N ASP A 264 -21.86 -1.67 19.03
CA ASP A 264 -20.87 -0.68 19.41
C ASP A 264 -19.54 -1.05 18.77
N VAL A 265 -18.83 -0.05 18.27
CA VAL A 265 -17.48 -0.19 17.74
C VAL A 265 -16.53 0.66 18.57
N ILE A 266 -15.33 0.15 18.82
CA ILE A 266 -14.34 0.81 19.67
C ILE A 266 -13.06 0.99 18.85
N ALA A 267 -12.82 2.23 18.42
CA ALA A 267 -11.60 2.62 17.73
C ALA A 267 -10.46 2.85 18.74
N HIS A 268 -9.30 2.28 18.45
CA HIS A 268 -8.09 2.40 19.25
C HIS A 268 -6.96 2.99 18.40
N GLY A 269 -6.24 3.96 18.96
CA GLY A 269 -5.02 4.52 18.38
C GLY A 269 -3.88 4.40 19.37
N LEU A 270 -2.80 3.73 18.95
CA LEU A 270 -1.59 3.54 19.73
C LEU A 270 -0.56 4.60 19.31
N TYR A 271 -0.16 5.43 20.26
CA TYR A 271 0.73 6.57 20.03
C TYR A 271 2.01 6.44 20.86
N GLY A 272 3.15 6.62 20.20
CA GLY A 272 4.49 6.62 20.81
C GLY A 272 5.21 7.96 20.62
N ASN A 273 6.26 8.23 21.39
CA ASN A 273 7.06 9.44 21.21
C ASN A 273 7.83 9.37 19.87
N GLU A 274 8.02 10.52 19.21
CA GLU A 274 8.83 10.61 17.98
C GLU A 274 10.34 10.68 18.29
N ASP A 275 10.68 11.21 19.46
CA ASP A 275 12.06 11.40 19.91
C ASP A 275 12.45 10.23 20.84
N ASP A 276 13.18 9.26 20.29
CA ASP A 276 13.66 8.03 20.96
C ASP A 276 14.78 8.26 22.00
N ASP A 277 14.97 9.48 22.47
CA ASP A 277 16.06 9.83 23.40
C ASP A 277 15.69 9.41 24.85
N ASP A 278 15.72 8.10 25.10
CA ASP A 278 15.95 7.38 26.37
C ASP A 278 15.06 7.71 27.60
N THR A 279 14.00 8.48 27.46
CA THR A 279 13.05 8.74 28.57
C THR A 279 11.77 7.96 28.34
N GLU A 280 11.67 6.79 28.99
CA GLU A 280 10.48 5.92 29.13
C GLU A 280 9.54 5.92 27.92
N ASN A 281 9.60 4.86 27.11
CA ASN A 281 8.71 4.63 25.96
C ASN A 281 7.25 4.50 26.40
N ASP A 282 6.63 5.62 26.73
CA ASP A 282 5.23 5.74 27.10
C ASP A 282 4.39 5.56 25.83
N ILE A 283 4.15 4.30 25.51
CA ILE A 283 3.12 3.90 24.56
C ILE A 283 1.78 4.13 25.25
N ILE A 284 0.95 4.99 24.64
CA ILE A 284 -0.40 5.26 25.10
C ILE A 284 -1.39 4.74 24.07
N ILE A 285 -2.34 3.95 24.53
CA ILE A 285 -3.47 3.52 23.71
C ILE A 285 -4.65 4.42 24.05
N PHE A 286 -5.11 5.18 23.07
CA PHE A 286 -6.35 5.95 23.17
C PHE A 286 -7.50 5.13 22.60
N ARG A 287 -8.68 5.21 23.21
CA ARG A 287 -9.90 4.54 22.71
C ARG A 287 -11.08 5.50 22.59
N LYS A 288 -11.93 5.25 21.59
CA LYS A 288 -13.23 5.91 21.38
C LYS A 288 -14.27 4.84 21.09
N MET A 289 -15.35 4.85 21.86
CA MET A 289 -16.53 4.03 21.58
C MET A 289 -17.54 4.84 20.77
N GLU A 290 -18.03 4.27 19.68
CA GLU A 290 -19.09 4.83 18.85
C GLU A 290 -20.24 3.81 18.76
N ARG A 291 -21.45 4.28 19.02
CA ARG A 291 -22.64 3.43 18.95
C ARG A 291 -23.11 3.33 17.51
N MET A 292 -23.30 2.11 17.04
CA MET A 292 -23.80 1.86 15.69
C MET A 292 -25.22 2.45 15.55
N PRO A 293 -25.52 3.13 14.44
CA PRO A 293 -26.86 3.63 14.21
C PRO A 293 -27.80 2.44 14.13
N SER A 294 -28.72 2.28 15.09
CA SER A 294 -29.72 1.23 15.01
C SER A 294 -30.48 1.42 13.71
N SER A 295 -30.43 0.44 12.81
CA SER A 295 -31.31 0.39 11.65
C SER A 295 -32.74 0.35 12.20
N THR A 296 -33.32 1.53 12.40
CA THR A 296 -34.74 1.65 12.68
C THR A 296 -35.37 1.24 11.37
N LEU A 297 -35.62 -0.07 11.26
CA LEU A 297 -36.43 -0.68 10.23
C LEU A 297 -37.61 0.26 10.03
N LYS A 298 -37.59 0.99 8.91
CA LYS A 298 -38.80 1.62 8.40
C LYS A 298 -39.73 0.45 8.09
N SER A 299 -40.53 0.07 9.08
CA SER A 299 -41.65 -0.82 8.91
C SER A 299 -42.65 -0.08 8.03
N ASP A 300 -42.61 -0.37 6.74
CA ASP A 300 -43.71 -0.04 5.81
C ASP A 300 -44.94 -0.89 6.12
#